data_AF-A0A538KEP3-F1
#
_entry.id   AF-A0A538KEP3-F1
#
_cell.length_a   1.000
_cell.length_b   1.000
_cell.length_c   1.000
_cell.angle_alpha   90.00
_cell.angle_beta   90.00
_cell.angle_gamma   90.00
#
_symmetry.space_group_name_H-M   'P 1'
#
loop_
_entity.id
_entity.type
_entity.pdbx_description
1 polymer ?
#
loop_
_entity_poly.entity_id
_entity_poly.type
_entity_poly.pdbx_seq_one_letter_code
_entity_poly.pdbx_strand_id
1 'polypeptide(L)'
;MAQRRSEAPEEAEERCELCGTPLAPAHRHLLDLQSRQLLCACRACSTLFDRRAAGAGHYRLVPDRRLRLDEFALRDEVWDELRIPVDMAFFFRNSAAERVVAFYPGPMGATESHLSLTAWSEIEAANPVLATMEPDVEALLVNRVKDARRQWLVPIEDCYRLVAVIRTRWRGFSGGKDVWREIDGFFEALDGGSRTVNADKRGVAAERS
;
A
#
# COMPACT_ATOMS: atom_id res chain seq x y z
N MET A 1 -41.78 -18.43 -29.48
CA MET A 1 -41.14 -17.61 -28.42
C MET A 1 -40.05 -18.46 -27.77
N ALA A 2 -38.79 -18.25 -28.15
CA ALA A 2 -37.65 -18.90 -27.52
C ALA A 2 -36.93 -17.86 -26.67
N GLN A 3 -37.05 -17.99 -25.35
CA GLN A 3 -36.41 -17.11 -24.37
C GLN A 3 -34.90 -17.31 -24.48
N ARG A 4 -34.19 -16.28 -24.95
CA ARG A 4 -32.74 -16.16 -24.76
C ARG A 4 -32.50 -16.08 -23.26
N ARG A 5 -31.97 -17.17 -22.72
CA ARG A 5 -31.44 -17.24 -21.36
C ARG A 5 -30.23 -16.32 -21.34
N SER A 6 -30.33 -15.19 -20.64
CA SER A 6 -29.22 -14.27 -20.43
C SER A 6 -28.12 -15.01 -19.66
N GLU A 7 -27.01 -15.32 -20.32
CA GLU A 7 -25.77 -15.71 -19.64
C GLU A 7 -25.38 -14.60 -18.67
N ALA A 8 -25.15 -14.99 -17.42
CA ALA A 8 -24.49 -14.12 -16.45
C ALA A 8 -23.12 -13.72 -17.04
N PRO A 9 -22.60 -12.51 -16.75
CA PRO A 9 -21.27 -12.15 -17.19
C PRO A 9 -20.30 -13.17 -16.60
N GLU A 10 -19.67 -13.95 -17.47
CA GLU A 10 -18.52 -14.77 -17.13
C GLU A 10 -17.50 -13.81 -16.52
N GLU A 11 -17.28 -13.90 -15.20
CA GLU A 11 -16.26 -13.09 -14.52
C GLU A 11 -14.97 -13.29 -15.30
N ALA A 12 -14.50 -12.23 -15.96
CA ALA A 12 -13.35 -12.31 -16.83
C ALA A 12 -12.19 -12.92 -16.04
N GLU A 13 -11.80 -14.15 -16.39
CA GLU A 13 -10.76 -14.89 -15.69
C GLU A 13 -9.48 -14.04 -15.72
N GLU A 14 -9.06 -13.53 -14.55
CA GLU A 14 -7.86 -12.71 -14.45
C GLU A 14 -6.66 -13.53 -14.94
N ARG A 15 -5.78 -12.89 -15.73
CA ARG A 15 -4.62 -13.56 -16.33
C ARG A 15 -3.33 -12.90 -15.89
N CYS A 16 -2.30 -13.71 -15.74
CA CYS A 16 -0.95 -13.24 -15.50
C CYS A 16 -0.51 -12.33 -16.65
N GLU A 17 -0.11 -11.10 -16.35
CA GLU A 17 0.25 -10.12 -17.38
C GLU A 17 1.62 -10.39 -18.02
N LEU A 18 2.38 -11.33 -17.46
CA LEU A 18 3.66 -11.78 -18.02
C LEU A 18 3.54 -13.00 -18.93
N CYS A 19 2.61 -13.92 -18.65
CA CYS A 19 2.55 -15.22 -19.35
C CYS A 19 1.14 -15.68 -19.74
N GLY A 20 0.09 -14.91 -19.44
CA GLY A 20 -1.29 -15.20 -19.82
C GLY A 20 -1.96 -16.35 -19.07
N THR A 21 -1.27 -17.00 -18.13
CA THR A 21 -1.83 -18.10 -17.33
C THR A 21 -2.98 -17.58 -16.46
N PRO A 22 -4.12 -18.30 -16.37
CA PRO A 22 -5.19 -17.99 -15.44
C PRO A 22 -4.72 -17.79 -14.00
N LEU A 23 -5.31 -16.83 -13.30
CA LEU A 23 -5.01 -16.52 -11.92
C LEU A 23 -6.15 -16.95 -11.00
N ALA A 24 -5.76 -17.39 -9.80
CA ALA A 24 -6.71 -17.50 -8.72
C ALA A 24 -7.07 -16.08 -8.21
N PRO A 25 -8.25 -15.90 -7.57
CA PRO A 25 -8.64 -14.62 -6.99
C PRO A 25 -7.59 -14.05 -6.03
N ALA A 26 -6.90 -14.93 -5.28
CA ALA A 26 -5.71 -14.58 -4.53
C ALA A 26 -4.46 -14.87 -5.37
N HIS A 27 -3.78 -13.82 -5.81
CA HIS A 27 -2.52 -13.89 -6.55
C HIS A 27 -1.56 -12.78 -6.08
N ARG A 28 -0.35 -12.77 -6.63
CA ARG A 28 0.70 -11.81 -6.26
C ARG A 28 0.85 -10.75 -7.33
N HIS A 29 1.39 -9.61 -6.95
CA HIS A 29 1.69 -8.54 -7.89
C HIS A 29 3.19 -8.30 -8.01
N LEU A 30 3.61 -7.91 -9.21
CA LEU A 30 4.88 -7.24 -9.44
C LEU A 30 4.62 -5.75 -9.58
N LEU A 31 5.57 -4.93 -9.16
CA LEU A 31 5.60 -3.52 -9.47
C LEU A 31 6.59 -3.31 -10.61
N ASP A 32 6.10 -2.73 -11.71
CA ASP A 32 6.95 -2.14 -12.74
C ASP A 32 7.50 -0.80 -12.23
N LEU A 33 8.81 -0.69 -12.06
CA LEU A 33 9.44 0.52 -11.52
C LEU A 33 9.46 1.69 -12.50
N GLN A 34 9.31 1.45 -13.81
CA GLN A 34 9.28 2.51 -14.82
C GLN A 34 7.87 3.10 -14.94
N SER A 35 6.87 2.23 -15.13
CA SER A 35 5.47 2.69 -15.30
C SER A 35 4.74 2.90 -13.97
N ARG A 36 5.30 2.38 -12.87
CA ARG A 36 4.71 2.33 -11.53
C ARG A 36 3.35 1.65 -11.50
N GLN A 37 3.11 0.72 -12.41
CA GLN A 37 1.92 -0.13 -12.45
C GLN A 37 2.15 -1.42 -11.66
N LEU A 38 1.09 -1.85 -10.98
CA LEU A 38 1.02 -3.21 -10.44
C LEU A 38 0.61 -4.16 -11.55
N LEU A 39 1.32 -5.28 -11.63
CA LEU A 39 1.09 -6.31 -12.62
C LEU A 39 0.68 -7.62 -11.95
N CYS A 40 -0.43 -8.21 -12.39
CA CYS A 40 -0.90 -9.49 -11.86
C CYS A 40 0.05 -10.61 -12.27
N ALA A 41 0.54 -11.38 -11.29
CA ALA A 41 1.55 -12.42 -11.48
C ALA A 41 1.12 -13.77 -10.93
N CYS A 42 1.27 -14.82 -11.76
CA CYS A 42 1.09 -16.20 -11.33
C CYS A 42 2.25 -16.65 -10.43
N ARG A 43 2.08 -17.78 -9.73
CA ARG A 43 3.10 -18.33 -8.81
C ARG A 43 4.47 -18.54 -9.47
N ALA A 44 4.50 -19.01 -10.71
CA ALA A 44 5.74 -19.23 -11.43
C ALA A 44 6.46 -17.91 -11.73
N CYS A 45 5.73 -16.90 -12.22
CA CYS A 45 6.26 -15.58 -12.49
C CYS A 45 6.70 -14.87 -11.19
N SER A 46 5.90 -14.89 -10.13
CA SER A 46 6.30 -14.29 -8.85
C SER A 46 7.58 -14.91 -8.29
N THR A 47 7.73 -16.24 -8.38
CA THR A 47 8.96 -16.94 -7.96
C THR A 47 10.17 -16.56 -8.80
N LEU A 48 9.97 -16.36 -10.11
CA LEU A 48 11.05 -15.94 -11.00
C LEU A 48 11.59 -14.56 -10.61
N PHE A 49 10.69 -13.60 -10.35
CA PHE A 49 11.01 -12.20 -10.07
C PHE A 49 11.25 -11.88 -8.58
N ASP A 50 11.03 -12.82 -7.67
CA ASP A 50 11.44 -12.72 -6.26
C ASP A 50 12.98 -12.65 -6.11
N ARG A 51 13.69 -13.29 -7.03
CA ARG A 51 15.15 -13.19 -7.07
C ARG A 51 15.52 -11.82 -7.64
N ARG A 52 16.03 -10.91 -6.81
CA ARG A 52 16.57 -9.57 -7.18
C ARG A 52 17.47 -9.53 -8.44
N ALA A 53 17.96 -10.68 -8.92
CA ALA A 53 18.79 -10.81 -10.12
C ALA A 53 18.01 -11.11 -11.43
N ALA A 54 16.76 -11.55 -11.36
CA ALA A 54 15.96 -11.88 -12.54
C ALA A 54 15.08 -10.68 -12.93
N GLY A 55 15.36 -10.04 -14.07
CA GLY A 55 14.55 -8.94 -14.61
C GLY A 55 15.21 -7.56 -14.64
N ALA A 56 16.54 -7.48 -14.65
CA ALA A 56 17.30 -6.24 -14.85
C ALA A 56 16.91 -5.07 -13.92
N GLY A 57 16.31 -5.35 -12.76
CA GLY A 57 15.84 -4.34 -11.82
C GLY A 57 14.57 -3.59 -12.23
N HIS A 58 13.88 -3.99 -13.31
CA HIS A 58 12.69 -3.32 -13.82
C HIS A 58 11.42 -3.69 -13.06
N TYR A 59 11.29 -4.96 -12.65
CA TYR A 59 10.17 -5.47 -11.86
C TYR A 59 10.61 -5.78 -10.43
N ARG A 60 9.73 -5.50 -9.46
CA ARG A 60 9.89 -5.94 -8.07
C ARG A 60 8.68 -6.71 -7.60
N LEU A 61 8.89 -7.87 -6.97
CA LEU A 61 7.81 -8.56 -6.29
C LEU A 61 7.30 -7.72 -5.13
N VAL A 62 5.98 -7.55 -5.07
CA VAL A 62 5.31 -6.90 -3.93
C VAL A 62 5.23 -7.92 -2.78
N PRO A 63 5.77 -7.61 -1.59
CA PRO A 63 5.69 -8.51 -0.44
C PRO A 63 4.25 -8.60 0.07
N ASP A 64 3.97 -9.56 0.94
CA ASP A 64 2.65 -9.77 1.58
C ASP A 64 2.65 -9.40 3.06
N ARG A 65 3.82 -9.12 3.62
CA ARG A 65 3.94 -8.83 5.04
C ARG A 65 3.22 -7.52 5.37
N ARG A 66 2.38 -7.57 6.40
CA ARG A 66 1.70 -6.41 6.97
C ARG A 66 2.06 -6.33 8.44
N LEU A 67 2.60 -5.21 8.87
CA LEU A 67 3.05 -5.00 10.25
C LEU A 67 2.27 -3.84 10.85
N ARG A 68 1.59 -4.08 11.97
CA ARG A 68 1.01 -3.01 12.78
C ARG A 68 2.11 -2.46 13.69
N LEU A 69 2.33 -1.16 13.66
CA LEU A 69 3.39 -0.51 14.43
C LEU A 69 2.83 0.01 15.75
N ASP A 70 3.21 -0.63 16.84
CA ASP A 70 2.96 -0.16 18.20
C ASP A 70 4.10 0.74 18.67
N GLU A 71 3.78 1.68 19.56
CA GLU A 71 4.71 2.69 20.07
C GLU A 71 5.36 3.54 18.96
N PHE A 72 4.67 3.71 17.83
CA PHE A 72 5.14 4.55 16.74
C PHE A 72 5.19 6.02 17.16
N ALA A 73 6.38 6.61 17.09
CA ALA A 73 6.60 8.00 17.46
C ALA A 73 6.27 8.93 16.28
N LEU A 74 5.06 9.49 16.30
CA LEU A 74 4.62 10.53 15.36
C LEU A 74 3.90 11.64 16.12
N ARG A 75 4.64 12.74 16.37
CA ARG A 75 4.10 13.94 17.02
C ARG A 75 3.22 14.72 16.05
N ASP A 76 2.29 15.49 16.60
CA ASP A 76 1.38 16.29 15.79
C ASP A 76 2.11 17.42 15.06
N GLU A 77 3.12 18.04 15.68
CA GLU A 77 3.91 19.10 15.06
C GLU A 77 4.72 18.59 13.86
N VAL A 78 5.26 17.36 13.96
CA VAL A 78 6.01 16.72 12.88
C VAL A 78 5.09 16.40 11.70
N TRP A 79 3.86 15.97 11.97
CA TRP A 79 2.86 15.72 10.93
C TRP A 79 2.42 17.00 10.23
N ASP A 80 2.17 18.07 10.98
CA ASP A 80 1.77 19.36 10.43
C ASP A 80 2.85 19.93 9.50
N GLU A 81 4.13 19.68 9.80
CA GLU A 81 5.26 20.07 8.94
C GLU A 81 5.28 19.31 7.59
N LEU A 82 4.70 18.10 7.52
CA LEU A 82 4.54 17.35 6.26
C LEU A 82 3.54 18.00 5.29
N ARG A 83 2.79 19.02 5.75
CA ARG A 83 1.80 19.77 4.96
C ARG A 83 0.76 18.88 4.28
N ILE A 84 0.41 17.75 4.89
CA ILE A 84 -0.59 16.82 4.37
C ILE A 84 -1.98 17.35 4.75
N PRO A 85 -2.87 17.62 3.78
CA PRO A 85 -4.14 18.31 4.04
C PRO A 85 -5.23 17.40 4.64
N VAL A 86 -4.91 16.14 4.90
CA VAL A 86 -5.82 15.11 5.40
C VAL A 86 -5.12 14.24 6.42
N ASP A 87 -5.88 13.57 7.28
CA ASP A 87 -5.36 12.71 8.35
C ASP A 87 -4.97 11.29 7.86
N MET A 88 -4.68 11.12 6.57
CA MET A 88 -4.24 9.84 6.00
C MET A 88 -3.17 10.05 4.96
N ALA A 89 -2.09 9.29 5.05
CA ALA A 89 -1.06 9.27 4.02
C ALA A 89 -0.29 7.97 4.02
N PHE A 90 0.39 7.71 2.92
CA PHE A 90 1.38 6.66 2.83
C PHE A 90 2.71 7.19 2.29
N PHE A 91 3.79 6.62 2.80
CA PHE A 91 5.15 7.04 2.54
C PHE A 91 5.96 5.84 2.09
N PHE A 92 6.72 5.98 1.01
CA PHE A 92 7.62 4.92 0.54
C PHE A 92 8.90 5.51 -0.03
N ARG A 93 9.97 4.73 0.02
CA ARG A 93 11.24 5.09 -0.62
C ARG A 93 11.13 4.82 -2.10
N ASN A 94 11.14 5.87 -2.91
CA ASN A 94 11.20 5.78 -4.36
C ASN A 94 12.68 5.61 -4.75
N SER A 95 13.04 4.45 -5.28
CA SER A 95 14.45 4.19 -5.64
C SER A 95 14.92 4.99 -6.84
N ALA A 96 14.04 5.31 -7.80
CA ALA A 96 14.39 6.12 -8.96
C ALA A 96 14.65 7.59 -8.60
N ALA A 97 13.93 8.12 -7.61
CA ALA A 97 14.11 9.49 -7.12
C ALA A 97 15.06 9.59 -5.91
N GLU A 98 15.58 8.46 -5.42
CA GLU A 98 16.45 8.32 -4.24
C GLU A 98 15.94 9.05 -2.99
N ARG A 99 14.63 9.17 -2.84
CA ARG A 99 13.98 9.88 -1.73
C ARG A 99 12.70 9.20 -1.28
N VAL A 100 12.24 9.56 -0.09
CA VAL A 100 10.88 9.23 0.32
C VAL A 100 9.90 10.20 -0.32
N VAL A 101 8.79 9.63 -0.79
CA VAL A 101 7.64 10.34 -1.34
C VAL A 101 6.46 10.09 -0.41
N ALA A 102 5.60 11.10 -0.26
CA ALA A 102 4.36 11.01 0.48
C ALA A 102 3.19 11.13 -0.48
N PHE A 103 2.19 10.28 -0.29
CA PHE A 103 0.93 10.38 -1.01
C PHE A 103 -0.21 10.36 -0.03
N TYR A 104 -1.24 11.14 -0.32
CA TYR A 104 -2.51 11.07 0.39
C TYR A 104 -3.64 10.74 -0.57
N PRO A 105 -4.66 9.99 -0.12
CA PRO A 105 -5.80 9.69 -0.96
C PRO A 105 -6.65 10.95 -1.17
N GLY A 106 -7.07 11.18 -2.41
CA GLY A 106 -7.99 12.25 -2.78
C GLY A 106 -9.06 11.79 -3.79
N PRO A 107 -10.03 12.65 -4.13
CA PRO A 107 -11.13 12.30 -5.03
C PRO A 107 -10.67 11.86 -6.42
N MET A 108 -9.50 12.35 -6.86
CA MET A 108 -8.90 12.03 -8.16
C MET A 108 -7.92 10.85 -8.09
N GLY A 109 -7.70 10.25 -6.92
CA GLY A 109 -6.68 9.24 -6.68
C GLY A 109 -5.61 9.71 -5.70
N ALA A 110 -4.46 9.03 -5.70
CA ALA A 110 -3.33 9.38 -4.85
C ALA A 110 -2.72 10.71 -5.32
N THR A 111 -2.57 11.66 -4.41
CA THR A 111 -1.93 12.96 -4.67
C THR A 111 -0.58 12.99 -3.96
N GLU A 112 0.49 13.31 -4.67
CA GLU A 112 1.81 13.48 -4.06
C GLU A 112 1.82 14.75 -3.19
N SER A 113 2.32 14.63 -1.96
CA SER A 113 2.58 15.77 -1.07
C SER A 113 4.03 16.22 -1.19
N HIS A 114 4.25 17.53 -1.03
CA HIS A 114 5.59 18.08 -0.85
C HIS A 114 6.09 17.77 0.55
N LEU A 115 6.90 16.73 0.68
CA LEU A 115 7.49 16.29 1.93
C LEU A 115 8.61 17.24 2.39
N SER A 116 8.55 17.72 3.64
CA SER A 116 9.73 18.31 4.30
C SER A 116 10.75 17.20 4.55
N LEU A 117 11.97 17.36 4.03
CA LEU A 117 13.08 16.42 4.27
C LEU A 117 13.43 16.33 5.76
N THR A 118 13.26 17.43 6.51
CA THR A 118 13.53 17.50 7.94
C THR A 118 12.51 16.67 8.73
N ALA A 119 11.22 16.89 8.50
CA ALA A 119 10.14 16.16 9.17
C ALA A 119 10.24 14.65 8.96
N TRP A 120 10.55 14.20 7.74
CA TRP A 120 10.73 12.78 7.48
C TRP A 120 11.96 12.19 8.18
N SER A 121 13.07 12.93 8.22
CA SER A 121 14.28 12.48 8.91
C SER A 121 14.04 12.29 10.42
N GLU A 122 13.22 13.14 11.04
CA GLU A 122 12.81 12.96 12.44
C GLU A 122 11.98 11.68 12.63
N ILE A 123 11.06 11.39 11.71
CA ILE A 123 10.23 10.17 11.77
C ILE A 123 11.10 8.92 11.62
N GLU A 124 12.02 8.88 10.65
CA GLU A 124 12.95 7.74 10.49
C GLU A 124 13.87 7.55 11.70
N ALA A 125 14.37 8.63 12.28
CA ALA A 125 15.24 8.56 13.45
C ALA A 125 14.52 8.01 14.69
N ALA A 126 13.25 8.37 14.87
CA ALA A 126 12.46 7.92 16.02
C ALA A 126 11.85 6.52 15.84
N ASN A 127 11.84 5.96 14.62
CA ASN A 127 11.19 4.69 14.31
C ASN A 127 12.12 3.77 13.50
N PRO A 128 13.09 3.09 14.13
CA PRO A 128 14.06 2.23 13.45
C PRO A 128 13.47 1.13 12.57
N VAL A 129 12.23 0.70 12.84
CA VAL A 129 11.50 -0.26 11.99
C VAL A 129 11.36 0.21 10.54
N LEU A 130 11.32 1.53 10.28
CA LEU A 130 11.18 2.07 8.92
C LEU A 130 12.37 1.71 8.02
N ALA A 131 13.54 1.46 8.60
CA ALA A 131 14.72 1.02 7.85
C ALA A 131 14.58 -0.39 7.26
N THR A 132 13.59 -1.18 7.70
CA THR A 132 13.35 -2.53 7.14
C THR A 132 12.49 -2.49 5.88
N MET A 133 11.89 -1.35 5.54
CA MET A 133 11.04 -1.20 4.37
C MET A 133 11.79 -1.47 3.08
N GLU A 134 11.21 -2.30 2.22
CA GLU A 134 11.70 -2.52 0.87
C GLU A 134 11.31 -1.33 -0.02
N PRO A 135 12.27 -0.67 -0.68
CA PRO A 135 11.96 0.47 -1.53
C PRO A 135 10.98 0.09 -2.65
N ASP A 136 10.15 1.06 -3.01
CA ASP A 136 9.10 1.01 -4.03
C ASP A 136 7.89 0.11 -3.75
N VAL A 137 8.07 -1.00 -3.03
CA VAL A 137 7.04 -2.04 -2.88
C VAL A 137 6.42 -2.11 -1.49
N GLU A 138 6.97 -1.40 -0.52
CA GLU A 138 6.38 -1.23 0.81
C GLU A 138 6.24 0.24 1.17
N ALA A 139 5.23 0.50 1.99
CA ALA A 139 4.92 1.83 2.47
C ALA A 139 4.62 1.83 3.97
N LEU A 140 4.99 2.92 4.63
CA LEU A 140 4.40 3.33 5.89
C LEU A 140 3.03 3.92 5.58
N LEU A 141 1.96 3.26 6.02
CA LEU A 141 0.60 3.79 5.97
C LEU A 141 0.23 4.40 7.32
N VAL A 142 -0.25 5.64 7.34
CA VAL A 142 -0.65 6.38 8.53
C VAL A 142 -2.14 6.72 8.43
N ASN A 143 -2.89 6.39 9.47
CA ASN A 143 -4.27 6.81 9.66
C ASN A 143 -4.43 7.54 11.01
N ARG A 144 -4.82 8.81 10.90
CA ARG A 144 -5.07 9.73 11.99
C ARG A 144 -6.53 10.19 12.10
N VAL A 145 -7.42 9.65 11.26
CA VAL A 145 -8.83 10.09 11.20
C VAL A 145 -9.55 9.78 12.51
N LYS A 146 -10.38 10.72 13.00
CA LYS A 146 -11.17 10.58 14.24
C LYS A 146 -10.26 10.29 15.45
N ASP A 147 -9.12 10.98 15.52
CA ASP A 147 -8.09 10.81 16.56
C ASP A 147 -7.46 9.41 16.62
N ALA A 148 -7.61 8.62 15.55
CA ALA A 148 -6.86 7.39 15.41
C ALA A 148 -5.35 7.68 15.46
N ARG A 149 -4.55 6.77 16.00
CA ARG A 149 -3.08 6.81 15.88
C ARG A 149 -2.63 5.43 15.48
N ARG A 150 -2.89 5.11 14.21
CA ARG A 150 -2.62 3.79 13.66
C ARG A 150 -1.64 3.91 12.50
N GLN A 151 -0.60 3.09 12.55
CA GLN A 151 0.47 3.08 11.57
C GLN A 151 0.81 1.65 11.23
N TRP A 152 1.08 1.41 9.95
CA TRP A 152 1.43 0.09 9.45
C TRP A 152 2.58 0.17 8.48
N LEU A 153 3.41 -0.87 8.45
CA LEU A 153 4.18 -1.19 7.25
C LEU A 153 3.37 -2.17 6.41
N VAL A 154 3.07 -1.78 5.18
CA VAL A 154 2.21 -2.56 4.29
C VAL A 154 2.81 -2.66 2.90
N PRO A 155 2.43 -3.69 2.13
CA PRO A 155 2.65 -3.71 0.70
C PRO A 155 2.04 -2.47 0.02
N ILE A 156 2.72 -1.92 -0.99
CA ILE A 156 2.25 -0.71 -1.69
C ILE A 156 0.86 -0.89 -2.33
N GLU A 157 0.50 -2.12 -2.67
CA GLU A 157 -0.83 -2.48 -3.17
C GLU A 157 -1.96 -2.17 -2.19
N ASP A 158 -1.73 -2.22 -0.87
CA ASP A 158 -2.73 -1.82 0.11
C ASP A 158 -3.01 -0.33 0.07
N CYS A 159 -1.98 0.47 -0.14
CA CYS A 159 -2.13 1.91 -0.30
C CYS A 159 -2.95 2.24 -1.55
N TYR A 160 -2.69 1.55 -2.67
CA TYR A 160 -3.49 1.71 -3.88
C TYR A 160 -4.92 1.18 -3.73
N ARG A 161 -5.13 0.09 -2.98
CA ARG A 161 -6.45 -0.41 -2.63
C ARG A 161 -7.23 0.61 -1.78
N LEU A 162 -6.60 1.23 -0.78
CA LEU A 162 -7.20 2.31 0.01
C LEU A 162 -7.61 3.49 -0.88
N VAL A 163 -6.71 3.92 -1.77
CA VAL A 163 -7.00 5.00 -2.74
C VAL A 163 -8.17 4.62 -3.65
N ALA A 164 -8.24 3.38 -4.12
CA ALA A 164 -9.34 2.89 -4.94
C ALA A 164 -10.68 2.87 -4.18
N VAL A 165 -10.68 2.43 -2.90
CA VAL A 165 -11.86 2.48 -2.03
C VAL A 165 -12.37 3.92 -1.90
N ILE A 166 -11.47 4.85 -1.59
CA ILE A 166 -11.81 6.27 -1.43
C ILE A 166 -12.34 6.83 -2.74
N ARG A 167 -11.61 6.67 -3.85
CA ARG A 167 -12.00 7.20 -5.17
C ARG A 167 -13.35 6.68 -5.66
N THR A 168 -13.62 5.38 -5.48
CA THR A 168 -14.83 4.73 -6.02
C THR A 168 -16.09 5.07 -5.22
N ARG A 169 -15.94 5.34 -3.92
CA ARG A 169 -17.07 5.58 -3.03
C ARG A 169 -17.29 7.06 -2.73
N TRP A 170 -16.33 7.93 -3.03
CA TRP A 170 -16.43 9.37 -2.78
C TRP A 170 -17.64 9.98 -3.49
N ARG A 171 -18.58 10.51 -2.71
CA ARG A 171 -19.73 11.27 -3.19
C ARG A 171 -19.85 12.57 -2.39
N GLY A 172 -19.87 13.71 -3.08
CA GLY A 172 -20.03 15.04 -2.45
C GLY A 172 -18.75 15.62 -1.82
N PHE A 173 -18.89 16.66 -1.01
CA PHE A 173 -17.77 17.44 -0.45
C PHE A 173 -17.12 16.81 0.80
N SER A 174 -17.86 15.96 1.55
CA SER A 174 -17.40 15.40 2.83
C SER A 174 -17.23 13.87 2.84
N GLY A 175 -17.55 13.18 1.73
CA GLY A 175 -17.62 11.72 1.69
C GLY A 175 -18.74 11.20 2.60
N GLY A 176 -19.87 10.80 2.02
CA GLY A 176 -21.02 10.31 2.81
C GLY A 176 -20.67 9.17 3.79
N LYS A 177 -21.59 8.87 4.72
CA LYS A 177 -21.42 7.82 5.75
C LYS A 177 -20.96 6.46 5.20
N ASP A 178 -21.32 6.15 3.95
CA ASP A 178 -20.93 4.91 3.29
C ASP A 178 -19.43 4.84 2.97
N VAL A 179 -18.78 5.97 2.64
CA VAL A 179 -17.32 6.01 2.42
C VAL A 179 -16.58 5.67 3.71
N TRP A 180 -17.00 6.28 4.82
CA TRP A 180 -16.39 6.04 6.12
C TRP A 180 -16.54 4.60 6.59
N ARG A 181 -17.69 3.96 6.33
CA ARG A 181 -17.88 2.54 6.64
C ARG A 181 -16.90 1.64 5.90
N GLU A 182 -16.65 1.91 4.62
CA GLU A 182 -15.71 1.14 3.80
C GLU A 182 -14.25 1.40 4.20
N ILE A 183 -13.91 2.65 4.57
CA ILE A 183 -12.58 2.98 5.11
C ILE A 183 -12.36 2.28 6.45
N ASP A 184 -13.34 2.33 7.36
CA ASP A 184 -13.26 1.67 8.67
C ASP A 184 -13.10 0.14 8.46
N GLY A 185 -13.89 -0.47 7.58
CA GLY A 185 -13.77 -1.89 7.22
C GLY A 185 -12.45 -2.27 6.55
N PHE A 186 -11.87 -1.39 5.73
CA PHE A 186 -10.53 -1.58 5.17
C PHE A 186 -9.48 -1.69 6.28
N PHE A 187 -9.51 -0.78 7.25
CA PHE A 187 -8.53 -0.77 8.35
C PHE A 187 -8.75 -1.91 9.34
N GLU A 188 -10.00 -2.34 9.58
CA GLU A 188 -10.29 -3.53 10.37
C GLU A 188 -9.73 -4.80 9.71
N ALA A 189 -9.94 -4.96 8.39
CA ALA A 189 -9.36 -6.08 7.64
C ALA A 189 -7.82 -6.02 7.62
N LEU A 190 -7.25 -4.82 7.50
CA LEU A 190 -5.81 -4.61 7.54
C LEU A 190 -5.24 -4.99 8.91
N ASP A 191 -5.90 -4.61 10.01
CA ASP A 191 -5.52 -4.99 11.37
C ASP A 191 -5.59 -6.52 11.57
N GLY A 192 -6.66 -7.17 11.10
CA GLY A 192 -6.80 -8.63 11.19
C GLY A 192 -5.74 -9.41 10.40
N GLY A 193 -5.18 -8.81 9.34
CA GLY A 193 -4.10 -9.40 8.53
C GLY A 193 -2.69 -8.94 8.93
N SER A 194 -2.55 -8.10 9.96
CA SER A 194 -1.26 -7.53 10.37
C SER A 194 -0.67 -8.22 11.58
N ARG A 195 0.65 -8.39 11.59
CA ARG A 195 1.40 -8.77 12.80
C ARG A 195 1.82 -7.52 13.55
N THR A 196 1.53 -7.44 14.85
CA THR A 196 1.98 -6.31 15.67
C THR A 196 3.47 -6.38 15.97
N VAL A 197 4.17 -5.26 15.79
CA VAL A 197 5.58 -5.08 16.12
C VAL A 197 5.79 -3.73 16.78
N ASN A 198 6.82 -3.64 17.61
CA ASN A 198 7.23 -2.38 18.23
C ASN A 198 8.07 -1.56 17.25
N ALA A 199 7.76 -0.28 17.10
CA ALA A 199 8.44 0.62 16.15
C ALA A 199 9.88 1.01 16.56
N ASP A 200 10.18 1.05 17.86
CA ASP A 200 11.49 1.37 18.44
C ASP A 200 12.48 0.19 18.28
N LYS A 201 11.96 -1.04 18.30
CA LYS A 201 12.78 -2.23 18.07
C LYS A 201 12.94 -2.46 16.57
N ARG A 202 14.16 -2.81 16.13
CA ARG A 202 14.38 -3.46 14.82
C ARG A 202 13.69 -4.82 14.83
N GLY A 203 12.38 -4.83 14.59
CA GLY A 203 11.50 -5.97 14.77
C GLY A 203 11.58 -6.97 13.61
N VAL A 204 12.38 -8.01 13.81
CA VAL A 204 12.34 -9.32 13.12
C VAL A 204 12.80 -9.28 11.65
N ALA A 205 14.08 -9.61 11.47
CA ALA A 205 14.64 -10.01 10.19
C ALA A 205 13.82 -11.16 9.57
N ALA A 206 13.67 -11.06 8.25
CA ALA A 206 13.14 -12.06 7.33
C ALA A 206 13.22 -13.52 7.84
N GLU A 207 12.06 -14.10 8.10
CA GLU A 207 11.94 -15.56 8.19
C GLU A 207 12.06 -16.11 6.76
N ARG A 208 13.29 -16.46 6.39
CA ARG A 208 13.61 -17.29 5.24
C ARG A 208 13.38 -18.75 5.61
N SER A 209 12.48 -19.42 4.91
CA SER A 209 12.55 -20.85 4.59
C SER A 209 11.77 -21.12 3.31
#